data_AF-A0A1D2UH42-F1
#
_entry.id   AF-A0A1D2UH42-F1
#
_cell.length_a   1.000
_cell.length_b   1.000
_cell.length_c   1.000
_cell.angle_alpha   90.00
_cell.angle_beta   90.00
_cell.angle_gamma   90.00
#
_symmetry.space_group_name_H-M   'P 1'
#
loop_
_entity.id
_entity.type
_entity.pdbx_description
1 polymer ?
#
loop_
_entity_poly.entity_id
_entity_poly.type
_entity_poly.pdbx_seq_one_letter_code
_entity_poly.pdbx_strand_id
1 'polypeptide(L)'
;MRAGNDGFVYHREVPLSLPPKEQAVLHLLISQWPKAVEKSLFADIAWGGRGMSDESLARCVAALRRALAPMSRLRISSVYRFGYQLQILDESQADARPPVGHLRMHEAAKGAPPLAESVIFAGQLISQRTVSSLRRAETVLRSVIAQNDQFMAARIAIANCLAAQLSVGLREGQATVDEALEFLSVVEREAPQTPGLRSQYAHLLDCAWRFDEAHSQHQQALADDPEDSDTLYHYGWHLLATGSTKAALAVLGRAAAQNPFSLAGAILCAYALMAGGQLDEAEALLHDQCLKHPDSVAAQVCRLALQALIGPKPELLQAADAFLLDASSWPFGAATLAYVRARCGDHAGAQRLLAQQAQVGATLRAAHMPALLVMGCIDEAANVAACAVQFGCGALPILLQLPEAAALRDHPRFAEVAAQVYRRSVSMDNGRTP
;
A
#
# COMPACT_ATOMS: atom_id res chain seq x y z
N MET A 1 15.37 -27.26 22.46
CA MET A 1 15.55 -26.57 23.76
C MET A 1 14.70 -27.27 24.80
N ARG A 2 15.05 -27.14 26.08
CA ARG A 2 14.35 -27.76 27.20
C ARG A 2 14.07 -26.69 28.26
N ALA A 3 12.83 -26.59 28.72
CA ALA A 3 12.50 -25.88 29.95
C ALA A 3 12.81 -26.81 31.13
N GLY A 4 13.70 -26.40 32.03
CA GLY A 4 14.06 -27.14 33.23
C GLY A 4 13.07 -26.88 34.36
N ASN A 5 12.93 -27.84 35.28
CA ASN A 5 12.09 -27.68 36.49
C ASN A 5 12.68 -26.67 37.50
N ASP A 6 13.92 -26.23 37.25
CA ASP A 6 14.65 -25.19 37.97
C ASP A 6 14.36 -23.77 37.45
N GLY A 7 13.49 -23.63 36.45
CA GLY A 7 13.15 -22.34 35.83
C GLY A 7 14.15 -21.88 34.76
N PHE A 8 15.21 -22.65 34.50
CA PHE A 8 16.18 -22.34 33.46
C PHE A 8 15.77 -22.91 32.10
N VAL A 9 16.31 -22.31 31.03
CA VAL A 9 16.14 -22.79 29.66
C VAL A 9 17.46 -23.34 29.16
N TYR A 10 17.45 -24.58 28.67
CA TYR A 10 18.61 -25.31 28.21
C TYR A 10 18.62 -25.47 26.69
N HIS A 11 19.77 -25.25 26.07
CA HIS A 11 20.04 -25.57 24.67
C HIS A 11 21.19 -26.57 24.60
N ARG A 12 20.92 -27.79 24.07
CA ARG A 12 21.89 -28.90 24.01
C ARG A 12 22.54 -29.19 25.39
N GLU A 13 21.72 -29.24 26.43
CA GLU A 13 22.13 -29.44 27.83
C GLU A 13 22.99 -28.31 28.46
N VAL A 14 23.20 -27.19 27.77
CA VAL A 14 23.84 -25.99 28.32
C VAL A 14 22.78 -24.95 28.69
N PRO A 15 22.80 -24.38 29.91
CA PRO A 15 21.87 -23.33 30.29
C PRO A 15 22.12 -22.05 29.49
N LEU A 16 21.05 -21.47 28.93
CA LEU A 16 21.12 -20.18 28.25
C LEU A 16 21.25 -19.07 29.29
N SER A 17 22.29 -18.24 29.15
CA SER A 17 22.47 -17.04 29.97
C SER A 17 21.53 -15.93 29.47
N LEU A 18 20.36 -15.83 30.10
CA LEU A 18 19.35 -14.81 29.81
C LEU A 18 19.05 -14.01 31.08
N PRO A 19 18.66 -12.72 30.98
CA PRO A 19 18.17 -12.01 32.15
C PRO A 19 16.88 -12.65 32.69
N PRO A 20 16.54 -12.45 33.98
CA PRO A 20 15.49 -13.24 34.66
C PRO A 20 14.11 -13.19 34.00
N LYS A 21 13.73 -12.04 33.41
CA LYS A 21 12.42 -11.88 32.77
C LYS A 21 12.36 -12.58 31.42
N GLU A 22 13.40 -12.43 30.60
CA GLU A 22 13.57 -13.13 29.33
C GLU A 22 13.62 -14.64 29.55
N GLN A 23 14.30 -15.09 30.61
CA GLN A 23 14.34 -16.49 31.01
C GLN A 23 12.95 -17.04 31.33
N ALA A 24 12.17 -16.34 32.17
CA ALA A 24 10.81 -16.74 32.51
C ALA A 24 9.86 -16.73 31.30
N VAL A 25 9.95 -15.71 30.43
CA VAL A 25 9.13 -15.61 29.21
C VAL A 25 9.44 -16.75 28.24
N LEU A 26 10.73 -17.05 28.00
CA LEU A 26 11.12 -18.14 27.10
C LEU A 26 10.77 -19.52 27.68
N HIS A 27 10.94 -19.71 29.00
CA HIS A 27 10.55 -20.93 29.69
C HIS A 27 9.06 -21.22 29.51
N LEU A 28 8.21 -20.20 29.68
CA LEU A 28 6.76 -20.31 29.51
C LEU A 28 6.37 -20.64 28.06
N LEU A 29 7.01 -19.98 27.08
CA LEU A 29 6.78 -20.23 25.66
C LEU A 29 7.16 -21.68 25.25
N ILE A 30 8.23 -22.23 25.81
CA ILE A 30 8.64 -23.63 25.56
C ILE A 30 7.67 -24.60 26.24
N SER A 31 7.27 -24.30 27.48
CA SER A 31 6.39 -25.17 28.27
C SER A 31 4.97 -25.27 27.70
N GLN A 32 4.50 -24.24 27.00
CA GLN A 32 3.17 -24.20 26.37
C GLN A 32 3.18 -24.60 24.90
N TRP A 33 4.35 -24.85 24.31
CA TRP A 33 4.44 -25.25 22.90
C TRP A 33 3.61 -26.51 22.62
N PRO A 34 2.84 -26.56 21.51
CA PRO A 34 2.80 -25.60 20.40
C PRO A 34 1.75 -24.48 20.55
N LYS A 35 1.11 -24.31 21.71
CA LYS A 35 0.03 -23.32 21.90
C LYS A 35 0.56 -21.89 22.04
N ALA A 36 -0.27 -20.93 21.68
CA ALA A 36 -0.02 -19.53 21.99
C ALA A 36 -0.22 -19.26 23.48
N VAL A 37 0.58 -18.35 24.03
CA VAL A 37 0.53 -17.93 25.42
C VAL A 37 -0.13 -16.55 25.50
N GLU A 38 -1.11 -16.42 26.39
CA GLU A 38 -1.85 -15.18 26.62
C GLU A 38 -1.01 -14.15 27.39
N LYS A 39 -1.21 -12.86 27.12
CA LYS A 39 -0.53 -11.74 27.80
C LYS A 39 -0.66 -11.79 29.33
N SER A 40 -1.82 -12.16 29.85
CA SER A 40 -2.09 -12.28 31.29
C SER A 40 -1.13 -13.26 31.98
N LEU A 41 -0.87 -14.41 31.35
CA LEU A 41 0.02 -15.43 31.91
C LEU A 41 1.49 -14.98 31.95
N PHE A 42 1.93 -14.16 30.98
CA PHE A 42 3.25 -13.54 31.06
C PHE A 42 3.36 -12.57 32.24
N ALA A 43 2.33 -11.77 32.48
CA ALA A 43 2.31 -10.83 33.60
C ALA A 43 2.39 -11.57 34.94
N ASP A 44 1.69 -12.70 35.08
CA ASP A 44 1.67 -13.50 36.29
C ASP A 44 3.02 -14.19 36.56
N ILE A 45 3.58 -14.86 35.55
CA ILE A 45 4.77 -15.71 35.72
C ILE A 45 6.07 -14.90 35.68
N ALA A 46 6.22 -13.97 34.74
CA ALA A 46 7.49 -13.25 34.53
C ALA A 46 7.54 -11.88 35.22
N TRP A 47 6.38 -11.30 35.57
CA TRP A 47 6.28 -10.03 36.29
C TRP A 47 5.61 -10.16 37.67
N GLY A 48 5.24 -11.36 38.11
CA GLY A 48 4.67 -11.61 39.44
C GLY A 48 3.36 -10.87 39.70
N GLY A 49 2.53 -10.67 38.66
CA GLY A 49 1.27 -9.93 38.73
C GLY A 49 1.42 -8.40 38.84
N ARG A 50 2.64 -7.85 38.72
CA ARG A 50 2.87 -6.39 38.77
C ARG A 50 2.94 -5.79 37.37
N GLY A 51 1.94 -4.96 37.03
CA GLY A 51 2.02 -3.84 36.06
C GLY A 51 2.84 -4.08 34.79
N MET A 52 2.71 -5.24 34.14
CA MET A 52 3.32 -5.49 32.85
C MET A 52 2.61 -4.63 31.79
N SER A 53 3.31 -3.69 31.17
CA SER A 53 2.80 -2.97 30.00
C SER A 53 3.07 -3.76 28.71
N ASP A 54 2.24 -3.56 27.69
CA ASP A 54 2.43 -4.15 26.36
C ASP A 54 3.83 -3.85 25.79
N GLU A 55 4.34 -2.65 26.04
CA GLU A 55 5.68 -2.23 25.63
C GLU A 55 6.80 -2.99 26.36
N SER A 56 6.61 -3.28 27.65
CA SER A 56 7.60 -4.04 28.43
C SER A 56 7.70 -5.50 27.97
N LEU A 57 6.56 -6.12 27.64
CA LEU A 57 6.52 -7.47 27.06
C LEU A 57 7.11 -7.48 25.65
N ALA A 58 6.76 -6.50 24.82
CA ALA A 58 7.31 -6.38 23.47
C ALA A 58 8.83 -6.23 23.46
N ARG A 59 9.41 -5.44 24.38
CA ARG A 59 10.87 -5.31 24.53
C ARG A 59 11.53 -6.61 24.96
N CYS A 60 10.92 -7.33 25.90
CA CYS A 60 11.41 -8.64 26.35
C CYS A 60 11.41 -9.65 25.20
N VAL A 61 10.32 -9.73 24.43
CA VAL A 61 10.22 -10.58 23.24
C VAL A 61 11.22 -10.16 22.15
N ALA A 62 11.48 -8.87 21.97
CA ALA A 62 12.50 -8.39 21.03
C ALA A 62 13.93 -8.77 21.46
N ALA A 63 14.23 -8.76 22.76
CA ALA A 63 15.50 -9.26 23.29
C ALA A 63 15.65 -10.78 23.06
N LEU A 64 14.58 -11.54 23.32
CA LEU A 64 14.56 -12.98 23.05
C LEU A 64 14.73 -13.31 21.58
N ARG A 65 14.06 -12.60 20.66
CA ARG A 65 14.24 -12.78 19.21
C ARG A 65 15.71 -12.60 18.79
N ARG A 66 16.42 -11.64 19.39
CA ARG A 66 17.87 -11.44 19.14
C ARG A 66 18.72 -12.58 19.70
N ALA A 67 18.43 -13.01 20.93
CA ALA A 67 19.14 -14.14 21.56
C ALA A 67 18.92 -15.47 20.82
N LEU A 68 17.75 -15.62 20.19
CA LEU A 68 17.36 -16.80 19.43
C LEU A 68 17.76 -16.74 17.95
N ALA A 69 18.20 -15.58 17.44
CA ALA A 69 18.58 -15.41 16.03
C ALA A 69 19.64 -16.41 15.52
N PRO A 70 20.65 -16.84 16.31
CA PRO A 70 21.59 -17.89 15.89
C PRO A 70 20.96 -19.28 15.75
N MET A 71 19.75 -19.48 16.28
CA MET A 71 19.02 -20.74 16.27
C MET A 71 17.89 -20.66 15.24
N SER A 72 18.28 -20.74 13.97
CA SER A 72 17.45 -20.48 12.78
C SER A 72 16.11 -21.23 12.71
N ARG A 73 15.96 -22.36 13.42
CA ARG A 73 14.72 -23.15 13.45
C ARG A 73 13.67 -22.66 14.44
N LEU A 74 13.93 -21.63 15.26
CA LEU A 74 13.02 -21.19 16.32
C LEU A 74 12.63 -19.73 16.15
N ARG A 75 11.32 -19.46 16.07
CA ARG A 75 10.76 -18.12 15.93
C ARG A 75 9.69 -17.86 16.96
N ILE A 76 9.67 -16.64 17.53
CA ILE A 76 8.57 -16.19 18.38
C ILE A 76 7.63 -15.32 17.54
N SER A 77 6.43 -15.81 17.26
CA SER A 77 5.40 -15.08 16.52
C SER A 77 4.46 -14.33 17.47
N SER A 78 3.92 -13.20 16.99
CA SER A 78 2.92 -12.42 17.72
C SER A 78 1.52 -12.91 17.32
N VAL A 79 0.65 -13.16 18.30
CA VAL A 79 -0.76 -13.50 18.06
C VAL A 79 -1.60 -12.28 18.40
N TYR A 80 -2.21 -11.66 17.39
CA TYR A 80 -2.87 -10.36 17.49
C TYR A 80 -3.89 -10.33 18.65
N ARG A 81 -3.79 -9.31 19.50
CA ARG A 81 -4.60 -9.11 20.74
C ARG A 81 -4.58 -10.26 21.76
N PHE A 82 -3.80 -11.32 21.56
CA PHE A 82 -3.76 -12.47 22.46
C PHE A 82 -2.43 -12.60 23.20
N GLY A 83 -1.30 -12.59 22.49
CA GLY A 83 0.02 -12.77 23.10
C GLY A 83 1.07 -13.28 22.12
N TYR A 84 1.84 -14.30 22.49
CA TYR A 84 2.98 -14.79 21.70
C TYR A 84 3.03 -16.31 21.65
N GLN A 85 3.59 -16.85 20.58
CA GLN A 85 3.72 -18.29 20.37
C GLN A 85 5.15 -18.62 19.92
N LEU A 86 5.70 -19.74 20.41
CA LEU A 86 6.93 -20.31 19.87
C LEU A 86 6.59 -21.19 18.66
N GLN A 87 7.29 -20.97 17.56
CA GLN A 87 7.13 -21.72 16.31
C GLN A 87 8.46 -22.37 15.95
N ILE A 88 8.37 -23.63 15.48
CA ILE A 88 9.50 -24.34 14.89
C ILE A 88 9.37 -24.17 13.37
N LEU A 89 10.38 -23.57 12.75
CA LEU A 89 10.46 -23.38 11.32
C LEU A 89 11.03 -24.65 10.67
N ASP A 90 10.39 -25.09 9.58
CA ASP A 90 10.96 -26.13 8.73
C ASP A 90 12.26 -25.65 8.07
N GLU A 91 13.10 -26.57 7.61
CA GLU A 91 14.41 -26.27 6.98
C GLU A 91 14.32 -25.30 5.80
N SER A 92 13.16 -25.18 5.14
CA SER A 92 12.91 -24.17 4.10
C SER A 92 12.64 -22.75 4.60
N GLN A 93 12.28 -22.58 5.87
CA GLN A 93 11.92 -21.29 6.49
C GLN A 93 12.98 -20.78 7.49
N ALA A 94 13.89 -21.64 7.93
CA ALA A 94 14.96 -21.28 8.86
C ALA A 94 16.04 -20.36 8.22
N ASP A 95 16.25 -20.51 6.90
CA ASP A 95 17.11 -19.63 6.08
C ASP A 95 16.36 -18.43 5.48
N ALA A 96 15.09 -18.22 5.86
CA ALA A 96 14.29 -17.13 5.30
C ALA A 96 14.85 -15.78 5.76
N ARG A 97 15.22 -14.94 4.78
CA ARG A 97 15.56 -13.53 4.96
C ARG A 97 14.44 -12.85 5.78
N PRO A 98 14.76 -11.95 6.73
CA PRO A 98 13.72 -11.27 7.50
C PRO A 98 12.74 -10.54 6.55
N PRO A 99 11.44 -10.44 6.89
CA PRO A 99 10.47 -9.76 6.03
C PRO A 99 10.95 -8.36 5.64
N VAL A 100 10.76 -7.99 4.37
CA VAL A 100 11.26 -6.72 3.82
C VAL A 100 10.76 -5.52 4.62
N GLY A 101 9.50 -5.51 5.06
CA GLY A 101 8.97 -4.46 5.94
C GLY A 101 9.74 -4.27 7.26
N HIS A 102 10.20 -5.37 7.89
CA HIS A 102 11.05 -5.28 9.08
C HIS A 102 12.43 -4.72 8.75
N LEU A 103 12.98 -5.09 7.59
CA LEU A 103 14.26 -4.57 7.13
C LEU A 103 14.16 -3.06 6.84
N ARG A 104 13.07 -2.57 6.22
CA ARG A 104 12.82 -1.13 6.00
C ARG A 104 12.84 -0.36 7.32
N MET A 105 12.11 -0.84 8.34
CA MET A 105 12.09 -0.20 9.66
C MET A 105 13.46 -0.23 10.34
N HIS A 106 14.19 -1.33 10.21
CA HIS A 106 15.52 -1.48 10.77
C HIS A 106 16.55 -0.56 10.09
N GLU A 107 16.50 -0.44 8.77
CA GLU A 107 17.36 0.49 8.02
C GLU A 107 17.05 1.94 8.30
N ALA A 108 15.77 2.31 8.38
CA ALA A 108 15.39 3.64 8.84
C ALA A 108 15.99 3.93 10.22
N ALA A 109 15.91 2.97 11.16
CA ALA A 109 16.44 3.10 12.52
C ALA A 109 17.98 3.13 12.62
N LYS A 110 18.73 2.70 11.59
CA LYS A 110 20.20 2.77 11.57
C LYS A 110 20.73 4.19 11.35
N GLY A 111 19.89 5.13 10.89
CA GLY A 111 20.25 6.54 10.76
C GLY A 111 20.29 7.29 12.09
N ALA A 112 20.54 8.60 12.05
CA ALA A 112 20.36 9.47 13.21
C ALA A 112 18.89 9.36 13.70
N PRO A 113 18.61 9.04 14.99
CA PRO A 113 17.26 8.73 15.46
C PRO A 113 16.17 9.75 15.08
N PRO A 114 16.41 11.08 15.12
CA PRO A 114 15.40 12.06 14.69
C PRO A 114 15.04 11.99 13.20
N LEU A 115 16.01 11.63 12.34
CA LEU A 115 15.77 11.47 10.90
C LEU A 115 14.97 10.19 10.62
N ALA A 116 15.26 9.11 11.35
CA ALA A 116 14.51 7.87 11.29
C ALA A 116 13.03 8.07 11.65
N GLU A 117 12.76 8.78 12.74
CA GLU A 117 11.41 9.15 13.17
C GLU A 117 10.69 10.01 12.12
N SER A 118 11.40 10.96 11.50
CA SER A 118 10.85 11.80 10.44
C SER A 118 10.43 10.99 9.21
N VAL A 119 11.22 9.97 8.82
CA VAL A 119 10.86 9.06 7.72
C VAL A 119 9.66 8.19 8.07
N ILE A 120 9.59 7.67 9.30
CA ILE A 120 8.43 6.90 9.78
C ILE A 120 7.16 7.77 9.75
N PHE A 121 7.26 9.00 10.25
CA PHE A 121 6.16 9.96 10.23
C PHE A 121 5.72 10.30 8.81
N ALA A 122 6.67 10.52 7.88
CA ALA A 122 6.35 10.72 6.47
C ALA A 122 5.65 9.49 5.86
N GLY A 123 6.05 8.27 6.22
CA GLY A 123 5.37 7.04 5.82
C GLY A 123 3.90 6.98 6.26
N GLN A 124 3.61 7.38 7.50
CA GLN A 124 2.23 7.50 8.00
C GLN A 124 1.42 8.51 7.19
N LEU A 125 2.01 9.67 6.87
CA LEU A 125 1.36 10.66 6.01
C LEU A 125 1.10 10.12 4.59
N ILE A 126 2.05 9.42 3.98
CA ILE A 126 1.87 8.80 2.65
C ILE A 126 0.71 7.81 2.66
N SER A 127 0.55 7.02 3.74
CA SER A 127 -0.53 6.04 3.86
C SER A 127 -1.94 6.65 3.89
N GLN A 128 -2.08 7.93 4.26
CA GLN A 128 -3.37 8.63 4.29
C GLN A 128 -3.86 9.02 2.89
N ARG A 129 -2.95 9.17 1.92
CA ARG A 129 -3.28 9.45 0.49
C ARG A 129 -4.15 10.70 0.27
N THR A 130 -4.05 11.72 1.13
CA THR A 130 -4.75 13.00 1.00
C THR A 130 -3.84 14.06 0.37
N VAL A 131 -4.40 15.15 -0.16
CA VAL A 131 -3.58 16.22 -0.78
C VAL A 131 -2.61 16.83 0.24
N SER A 132 -3.10 17.17 1.43
CA SER A 132 -2.30 17.78 2.49
C SER A 132 -1.26 16.80 3.07
N SER A 133 -1.61 15.54 3.28
CA SER A 133 -0.70 14.53 3.82
C SER A 133 0.46 14.24 2.86
N LEU A 134 0.18 14.06 1.57
CA LEU A 134 1.23 13.81 0.56
C LEU A 134 2.15 15.02 0.36
N ARG A 135 1.63 16.25 0.36
CA ARG A 135 2.47 17.46 0.29
C ARG A 135 3.34 17.63 1.53
N ARG A 136 2.79 17.34 2.71
CA ARG A 136 3.53 17.41 3.98
C ARG A 136 4.61 16.33 4.06
N ALA A 137 4.31 15.10 3.63
CA ALA A 137 5.28 14.02 3.55
C ALA A 137 6.46 14.40 2.66
N GLU A 138 6.18 14.93 1.47
CA GLU A 138 7.21 15.40 0.54
C GLU A 138 8.12 16.46 1.20
N THR A 139 7.54 17.44 1.88
CA THR A 139 8.29 18.51 2.56
C THR A 139 9.21 17.96 3.65
N VAL A 140 8.68 17.05 4.48
CA VAL A 140 9.46 16.39 5.55
C VAL A 140 10.63 15.61 4.94
N LEU A 141 10.36 14.80 3.91
CA LEU A 141 11.36 13.94 3.29
C LEU A 141 12.46 14.74 2.58
N ARG A 142 12.10 15.82 1.88
CA ARG A 142 13.10 16.74 1.29
C ARG A 142 13.97 17.40 2.36
N SER A 143 13.39 17.78 3.50
CA SER A 143 14.17 18.30 4.62
C SER A 143 15.15 17.27 5.21
N VAL A 144 14.73 16.00 5.31
CA VAL A 144 15.60 14.92 5.77
C VAL A 144 16.76 14.68 4.80
N ILE A 145 16.49 14.67 3.49
CA ILE A 145 17.53 14.50 2.45
C ILE A 145 18.49 15.69 2.46
N ALA A 146 18.00 16.92 2.65
CA ALA A 146 18.86 18.10 2.76
C ALA A 146 19.79 18.07 3.99
N GLN A 147 19.35 17.44 5.09
CA GLN A 147 20.16 17.26 6.31
C GLN A 147 21.15 16.11 6.18
N ASN A 148 20.77 15.03 5.48
CA ASN A 148 21.63 13.89 5.24
C ASN A 148 21.33 13.28 3.87
N ASP A 149 22.11 13.71 2.89
CA ASP A 149 22.07 13.22 1.52
C ASP A 149 22.63 11.80 1.39
N GLN A 150 22.93 11.07 2.46
CA GLN A 150 23.27 9.62 2.38
C GLN A 150 22.22 8.75 3.08
N PHE A 151 21.09 9.32 3.48
CA PHE A 151 20.05 8.56 4.15
C PHE A 151 19.12 7.85 3.15
N MET A 152 19.50 6.65 2.74
CA MET A 152 18.82 5.88 1.68
C MET A 152 17.34 5.58 1.97
N ALA A 153 16.98 5.37 3.23
CA ALA A 153 15.58 5.19 3.63
C ALA A 153 14.71 6.42 3.27
N ALA A 154 15.25 7.64 3.39
CA ALA A 154 14.53 8.85 2.98
C ALA A 154 14.39 8.96 1.45
N ARG A 155 15.37 8.49 0.68
CA ARG A 155 15.29 8.43 -0.79
C ARG A 155 14.24 7.44 -1.30
N ILE A 156 14.17 6.26 -0.69
CA ILE A 156 13.09 5.31 -0.96
C ILE A 156 11.73 5.95 -0.62
N ALA A 157 11.63 6.60 0.55
CA ALA A 157 10.38 7.20 1.00
C ALA A 157 9.93 8.40 0.14
N ILE A 158 10.85 9.26 -0.35
CA ILE A 158 10.48 10.34 -1.26
C ILE A 158 10.02 9.79 -2.62
N ALA A 159 10.70 8.78 -3.16
CA ALA A 159 10.27 8.11 -4.39
C ALA A 159 8.88 7.48 -4.22
N ASN A 160 8.59 6.86 -3.06
CA ASN A 160 7.25 6.39 -2.70
C ASN A 160 6.23 7.53 -2.64
N CYS A 161 6.58 8.66 -2.02
CA CYS A 161 5.70 9.82 -1.95
C CYS A 161 5.35 10.37 -3.34
N LEU A 162 6.35 10.48 -4.23
CA LEU A 162 6.16 10.95 -5.60
C LEU A 162 5.31 9.97 -6.42
N ALA A 163 5.57 8.66 -6.32
CA ALA A 163 4.74 7.62 -6.93
C ALA A 163 3.29 7.67 -6.40
N ALA A 164 3.13 7.86 -5.09
CA ALA A 164 1.82 7.99 -4.48
C ALA A 164 1.06 9.22 -5.02
N GLN A 165 1.72 10.38 -5.16
CA GLN A 165 1.14 11.57 -5.79
C GLN A 165 0.77 11.36 -7.26
N LEU A 166 1.60 10.65 -8.04
CA LEU A 166 1.31 10.28 -9.43
C LEU A 166 0.10 9.37 -9.55
N SER A 167 0.02 8.34 -8.70
CA SER A 167 -1.07 7.35 -8.70
C SER A 167 -2.45 7.95 -8.36
N VAL A 168 -2.49 9.14 -7.75
CA VAL A 168 -3.73 9.88 -7.45
C VAL A 168 -3.89 11.16 -8.29
N GLY A 169 -3.05 11.36 -9.32
CA GLY A 169 -3.14 12.48 -10.25
C GLY A 169 -2.80 13.86 -9.66
N LEU A 170 -2.02 13.93 -8.58
CA LEU A 170 -1.61 15.22 -7.98
C LEU A 170 -0.36 15.85 -8.61
N ARG A 171 0.34 15.10 -9.46
CA ARG A 171 1.55 15.51 -10.19
C ARG A 171 1.42 15.12 -11.66
N GLU A 172 2.19 15.81 -12.49
CA GLU A 172 2.38 15.45 -13.90
C GLU A 172 3.46 14.36 -14.00
N GLY A 173 3.28 13.44 -14.95
CA GLY A 173 4.00 12.18 -15.05
C GLY A 173 5.50 12.32 -15.24
N GLN A 174 5.93 12.86 -16.38
CA GLN A 174 7.31 12.65 -16.85
C GLN A 174 8.38 13.22 -15.92
N ALA A 175 8.33 14.52 -15.62
CA ALA A 175 9.34 15.17 -14.79
C ALA A 175 9.37 14.59 -13.36
N THR A 176 8.21 14.25 -12.81
CA THR A 176 8.10 13.65 -11.47
C THR A 176 8.63 12.22 -11.45
N VAL A 177 8.38 11.45 -12.52
CA VAL A 177 8.93 10.09 -12.70
C VAL A 177 10.45 10.16 -12.80
N ASP A 178 10.98 11.07 -13.61
CA ASP A 178 12.43 11.22 -13.79
C ASP A 178 13.12 11.59 -12.47
N GLU A 179 12.55 12.54 -11.72
CA GLU A 179 13.03 12.89 -10.38
C GLU A 179 12.99 11.69 -9.42
N ALA A 180 11.88 10.94 -9.38
CA ALA A 180 11.74 9.80 -8.50
C ALA A 180 12.72 8.66 -8.86
N LEU A 181 12.95 8.41 -10.14
CA LEU A 181 13.92 7.45 -10.63
C LEU A 181 15.36 7.87 -10.32
N GLU A 182 15.66 9.17 -10.34
CA GLU A 182 16.96 9.69 -9.92
C GLU A 182 17.24 9.34 -8.46
N PHE A 183 16.30 9.58 -7.55
CA PHE A 183 16.42 9.17 -6.14
C PHE A 183 16.69 7.67 -5.99
N LEU A 184 15.96 6.83 -6.74
CA LEU A 184 16.15 5.38 -6.68
C LEU A 184 17.50 4.95 -7.28
N SER A 185 17.99 5.63 -8.32
CA SER A 185 19.28 5.31 -8.97
C SER A 185 20.48 5.53 -8.05
N VAL A 186 20.38 6.52 -7.16
CA VAL A 186 21.37 6.74 -6.09
C VAL A 186 21.33 5.58 -5.10
N VAL A 187 20.14 5.16 -4.67
CA VAL A 187 19.99 4.02 -3.76
C VAL A 187 20.52 2.74 -4.39
N GLU A 188 20.24 2.48 -5.67
CA GLU A 188 20.73 1.31 -6.39
C GLU A 188 22.27 1.28 -6.46
N ARG A 189 22.91 2.42 -6.70
CA ARG A 189 24.38 2.51 -6.79
C ARG A 189 25.07 2.36 -5.44
N GLU A 190 24.56 3.05 -4.43
CA GLU A 190 25.23 3.17 -3.12
C GLU A 190 24.81 2.07 -2.14
N ALA A 191 23.57 1.58 -2.24
CA ALA A 191 23.01 0.59 -1.33
C ALA A 191 21.98 -0.32 -2.06
N PRO A 192 22.40 -1.14 -3.04
CA PRO A 192 21.50 -1.98 -3.86
C PRO A 192 20.67 -3.00 -3.06
N GLN A 193 21.05 -3.27 -1.81
CA GLN A 193 20.35 -4.19 -0.91
C GLN A 193 19.26 -3.50 -0.06
N THR A 194 19.02 -2.20 -0.28
CA THR A 194 17.97 -1.43 0.41
C THR A 194 16.60 -2.07 0.15
N PRO A 195 15.86 -2.53 1.18
CA PRO A 195 14.60 -3.24 1.04
C PRO A 195 13.53 -2.38 0.41
N GLY A 196 12.76 -2.98 -0.50
CA GLY A 196 11.69 -2.30 -1.22
C GLY A 196 12.13 -1.48 -2.44
N LEU A 197 13.44 -1.33 -2.70
CA LEU A 197 13.97 -0.61 -3.88
C LEU A 197 13.30 -1.08 -5.19
N ARG A 198 13.28 -2.40 -5.43
CA ARG A 198 12.68 -2.97 -6.66
C ARG A 198 11.18 -2.72 -6.76
N SER A 199 10.46 -2.85 -5.65
CA SER A 199 9.02 -2.56 -5.61
C SER A 199 8.72 -1.10 -5.94
N GLN A 200 9.55 -0.16 -5.45
CA GLN A 200 9.41 1.25 -5.79
C GLN A 200 9.71 1.56 -7.26
N TYR A 201 10.76 0.94 -7.83
CA TYR A 201 11.02 1.04 -9.27
C TYR A 201 9.84 0.54 -10.08
N ALA A 202 9.32 -0.64 -9.74
CA ALA A 202 8.19 -1.25 -10.43
C ALA A 202 6.96 -0.34 -10.43
N HIS A 203 6.60 0.21 -9.26
CA HIS A 203 5.43 1.10 -9.14
C HIS A 203 5.61 2.44 -9.88
N LEU A 204 6.82 3.00 -9.93
CA LEU A 204 7.09 4.22 -10.71
C LEU A 204 7.01 3.95 -12.22
N LEU A 205 7.56 2.83 -12.68
CA LEU A 205 7.47 2.41 -14.08
C LEU A 205 6.01 2.20 -14.52
N ASP A 206 5.20 1.62 -13.63
CA ASP A 206 3.75 1.52 -13.77
C ASP A 206 3.06 2.88 -13.93
N CYS A 207 3.40 3.86 -13.08
CA CYS A 207 2.88 5.23 -13.19
C CYS A 207 3.35 5.93 -14.48
N ALA A 208 4.49 5.51 -15.04
CA ALA A 208 5.05 5.97 -16.30
C ALA A 208 4.58 5.16 -17.52
N TRP A 209 3.67 4.19 -17.32
CA TRP A 209 3.16 3.27 -18.35
C TRP A 209 4.21 2.39 -19.03
N ARG A 210 5.37 2.21 -18.40
CA ARG A 210 6.45 1.30 -18.84
C ARG A 210 6.20 -0.11 -18.30
N PHE A 211 5.05 -0.69 -18.67
CA PHE A 211 4.52 -1.90 -18.04
C PHE A 211 5.42 -3.14 -18.20
N ASP A 212 6.10 -3.30 -19.34
CA ASP A 212 7.00 -4.43 -19.57
C ASP A 212 8.19 -4.41 -18.59
N GLU A 213 8.77 -3.23 -18.37
CA GLU A 213 9.86 -3.04 -17.42
C GLU A 213 9.37 -3.14 -15.97
N ALA A 214 8.20 -2.57 -15.68
CA ALA A 214 7.54 -2.68 -14.37
C ALA A 214 7.31 -4.15 -14.00
N HIS A 215 6.85 -4.97 -14.95
CA HIS A 215 6.59 -6.40 -14.73
C HIS A 215 7.86 -7.15 -14.30
N SER A 216 8.99 -6.90 -14.98
CA SER A 216 10.29 -7.49 -14.61
C SER A 216 10.72 -7.10 -13.20
N GLN A 217 10.54 -5.83 -12.83
CA GLN A 217 10.86 -5.35 -11.47
C GLN A 217 9.93 -5.94 -10.40
N HIS A 218 8.64 -6.09 -10.70
CA HIS A 218 7.68 -6.77 -9.80
C HIS A 218 8.05 -8.23 -9.57
N GLN A 219 8.42 -8.97 -10.62
CA GLN A 219 8.84 -10.36 -10.49
C GLN A 219 10.07 -10.50 -9.58
N GLN A 220 11.05 -9.60 -9.73
CA GLN A 220 12.25 -9.60 -8.88
C GLN A 220 11.92 -9.20 -7.44
N ALA A 221 11.06 -8.20 -7.23
CA ALA A 221 10.63 -7.79 -5.89
C ALA A 221 9.87 -8.92 -5.15
N LEU A 222 9.01 -9.66 -5.85
CA LEU A 222 8.29 -10.80 -5.29
C LEU A 222 9.21 -12.00 -5.04
N ALA A 223 10.29 -12.15 -5.81
CA ALA A 223 11.31 -13.17 -5.53
C ALA A 223 12.12 -12.85 -4.27
N ASP A 224 12.32 -11.57 -3.95
CA ASP A 224 13.02 -11.13 -2.73
C ASP A 224 12.17 -11.39 -1.46
N ASP A 225 10.88 -11.05 -1.48
CA ASP A 225 9.91 -11.37 -0.42
C ASP A 225 8.49 -11.52 -1.01
N PRO A 226 7.99 -12.77 -1.15
CA PRO A 226 6.67 -13.02 -1.73
C PRO A 226 5.50 -12.47 -0.92
N GLU A 227 5.68 -12.18 0.37
CA GLU A 227 4.62 -11.78 1.29
C GLU A 227 4.78 -10.32 1.78
N ASP A 228 5.69 -9.54 1.20
CA ASP A 228 5.80 -8.12 1.51
C ASP A 228 4.53 -7.37 1.07
N SER A 229 3.82 -6.75 2.02
CA SER A 229 2.52 -6.13 1.78
C SER A 229 2.56 -5.01 0.75
N ASP A 230 3.63 -4.21 0.74
CA ASP A 230 3.78 -3.07 -0.17
C ASP A 230 4.07 -3.57 -1.60
N THR A 231 4.90 -4.61 -1.73
CA THR A 231 5.17 -5.28 -3.01
C THR A 231 3.92 -5.92 -3.58
N LEU A 232 3.15 -6.63 -2.77
CA LEU A 232 1.86 -7.20 -3.19
C LEU A 232 0.86 -6.10 -3.58
N TYR A 233 0.80 -4.99 -2.84
CA TYR A 233 -0.05 -3.85 -3.19
C TYR A 233 0.32 -3.24 -4.54
N HIS A 234 1.61 -2.95 -4.79
CA HIS A 234 2.07 -2.38 -6.05
C HIS A 234 1.88 -3.35 -7.23
N TYR A 235 2.11 -4.64 -7.03
CA TYR A 235 1.86 -5.63 -8.08
C TYR A 235 0.35 -5.80 -8.36
N GLY A 236 -0.49 -5.72 -7.33
CA GLY A 236 -1.94 -5.67 -7.51
C GLY A 236 -2.38 -4.46 -8.33
N TRP A 237 -1.75 -3.30 -8.10
CA TRP A 237 -1.95 -2.09 -8.91
C TRP A 237 -1.55 -2.32 -10.38
N HIS A 238 -0.38 -2.90 -10.63
CA HIS A 238 0.11 -3.27 -11.97
C HIS A 238 -0.89 -4.16 -12.71
N LEU A 239 -1.38 -5.19 -12.03
CA LEU A 239 -2.33 -6.14 -12.61
C LEU A 239 -3.66 -5.47 -12.94
N LEU A 240 -4.14 -4.54 -12.13
CA LEU A 240 -5.31 -3.74 -12.49
C LEU A 240 -5.02 -2.82 -13.68
N ALA A 241 -3.92 -2.10 -13.69
CA ALA A 241 -3.54 -1.21 -14.78
C ALA A 241 -3.43 -1.94 -16.13
N THR A 242 -2.98 -3.20 -16.11
CA THR A 242 -2.81 -4.05 -17.29
C THR A 242 -4.03 -4.94 -17.61
N GLY A 243 -5.15 -4.78 -16.88
CA GLY A 243 -6.40 -5.50 -17.13
C GLY A 243 -6.44 -6.96 -16.65
N SER A 244 -5.48 -7.39 -15.83
CA SER A 244 -5.38 -8.73 -15.26
C SER A 244 -6.19 -8.86 -13.94
N THR A 245 -7.48 -8.52 -13.98
CA THR A 245 -8.35 -8.38 -12.78
C THR A 245 -8.36 -9.60 -11.85
N LYS A 246 -8.48 -10.81 -12.39
CA LYS A 246 -8.52 -12.05 -11.58
C LYS A 246 -7.21 -12.26 -10.80
N ALA A 247 -6.08 -12.00 -11.44
CA ALA A 247 -4.77 -12.09 -10.79
C ALA A 247 -4.61 -10.96 -9.75
N ALA A 248 -5.07 -9.74 -10.08
CA ALA A 248 -5.05 -8.61 -9.17
C ALA A 248 -5.80 -8.91 -7.87
N LEU A 249 -7.00 -9.50 -7.96
CA LEU A 249 -7.79 -9.86 -6.79
C LEU A 249 -7.05 -10.83 -5.85
N ALA A 250 -6.43 -11.88 -6.41
CA ALA A 250 -5.67 -12.85 -5.62
C ALA A 250 -4.48 -12.21 -4.90
N VAL A 251 -3.75 -11.32 -5.58
CA VAL A 251 -2.59 -10.61 -5.03
C VAL A 251 -3.01 -9.58 -3.98
N LEU A 252 -4.05 -8.80 -4.24
CA LEU A 252 -4.55 -7.77 -3.32
C LEU A 252 -5.20 -8.39 -2.07
N GLY A 253 -5.83 -9.56 -2.19
CA GLY A 253 -6.29 -10.34 -1.03
C GLY A 253 -5.15 -10.74 -0.10
N ARG A 254 -4.00 -11.17 -0.66
CA ARG A 254 -2.78 -11.43 0.12
C ARG A 254 -2.23 -10.16 0.75
N ALA A 255 -2.16 -9.05 -0.01
CA ALA A 255 -1.72 -7.77 0.52
C ALA A 255 -2.56 -7.33 1.73
N ALA A 256 -3.89 -7.46 1.65
CA ALA A 256 -4.82 -7.13 2.72
C ALA A 256 -4.65 -8.06 3.95
N ALA A 257 -4.32 -9.33 3.75
CA ALA A 257 -4.03 -10.25 4.85
C ALA A 257 -2.73 -9.85 5.60
N GLN A 258 -1.71 -9.37 4.88
CA GLN A 258 -0.43 -8.94 5.46
C GLN A 258 -0.52 -7.56 6.12
N ASN A 259 -1.36 -6.67 5.60
CA ASN A 259 -1.61 -5.34 6.19
C ASN A 259 -3.11 -5.00 6.24
N PRO A 260 -3.85 -5.52 7.24
CA PRO A 260 -5.30 -5.36 7.34
C PRO A 260 -5.79 -3.93 7.63
N PHE A 261 -4.88 -3.00 7.94
CA PHE A 261 -5.19 -1.60 8.23
C PHE A 261 -4.85 -0.67 7.06
N SER A 262 -4.38 -1.22 5.94
CA SER A 262 -4.12 -0.44 4.72
C SER A 262 -5.43 -0.13 4.00
N LEU A 263 -6.00 1.04 4.28
CA LEU A 263 -7.20 1.50 3.58
C LEU A 263 -6.97 1.59 2.06
N ALA A 264 -5.79 2.04 1.63
CA ALA A 264 -5.45 2.09 0.20
C ALA A 264 -5.47 0.70 -0.45
N GLY A 265 -4.93 -0.31 0.25
CA GLY A 265 -4.98 -1.70 -0.22
C GLY A 265 -6.40 -2.25 -0.28
N ALA A 266 -7.22 -1.95 0.72
CA ALA A 266 -8.62 -2.38 0.74
C ALA A 266 -9.46 -1.71 -0.37
N ILE A 267 -9.26 -0.41 -0.62
CA ILE A 267 -9.91 0.31 -1.72
C ILE A 267 -9.51 -0.29 -3.07
N LEU A 268 -8.22 -0.56 -3.28
CA LEU A 268 -7.73 -1.16 -4.53
C LEU A 268 -8.27 -2.59 -4.72
N CYS A 269 -8.38 -3.37 -3.64
CA CYS A 269 -9.03 -4.68 -3.65
C CYS A 269 -10.52 -4.58 -4.00
N ALA A 270 -11.23 -3.59 -3.46
CA ALA A 270 -12.62 -3.33 -3.82
C ALA A 270 -12.78 -2.97 -5.31
N TYR A 271 -11.86 -2.18 -5.88
CA TYR A 271 -11.82 -1.95 -7.33
C TYR A 271 -11.63 -3.24 -8.13
N ALA A 272 -10.75 -4.15 -7.69
CA ALA A 272 -10.56 -5.45 -8.34
C ALA A 272 -11.84 -6.31 -8.28
N LEU A 273 -12.51 -6.35 -7.12
CA LEU A 273 -13.80 -7.04 -6.96
C LEU A 273 -14.87 -6.44 -7.88
N MET A 274 -14.95 -5.11 -7.97
CA MET A 274 -15.88 -4.41 -8.87
C MET A 274 -15.62 -4.76 -10.33
N ALA A 275 -14.36 -4.70 -10.77
CA ALA A 275 -13.97 -5.07 -12.14
C ALA A 275 -14.21 -6.57 -12.43
N GLY A 276 -14.18 -7.42 -11.41
CA GLY A 276 -14.51 -8.85 -11.48
C GLY A 276 -16.01 -9.16 -11.38
N GLY A 277 -16.86 -8.16 -11.14
CA GLY A 277 -18.30 -8.33 -10.96
C GLY A 277 -18.73 -8.85 -9.58
N GLN A 278 -17.80 -8.98 -8.63
CA GLN A 278 -18.03 -9.46 -7.26
C GLN A 278 -18.49 -8.32 -6.34
N LEU A 279 -19.64 -7.71 -6.67
CA LEU A 279 -20.11 -6.48 -6.03
C LEU A 279 -20.48 -6.65 -4.55
N ASP A 280 -21.06 -7.80 -4.17
CA ASP A 280 -21.43 -8.07 -2.77
C ASP A 280 -20.20 -8.18 -1.87
N GLU A 281 -19.14 -8.82 -2.36
CA GLU A 281 -17.86 -8.94 -1.65
C GLU A 281 -17.17 -7.57 -1.52
N ALA A 282 -17.26 -6.73 -2.57
CA ALA A 282 -16.76 -5.37 -2.52
C ALA A 282 -17.50 -4.51 -1.48
N GLU A 283 -18.82 -4.66 -1.36
CA GLU A 283 -19.63 -3.92 -0.38
C GLU A 283 -19.32 -4.39 1.03
N ALA A 284 -19.19 -5.70 1.25
CA ALA A 284 -18.79 -6.25 2.55
C ALA A 284 -17.41 -5.73 2.98
N LEU A 285 -16.44 -5.70 2.06
CA LEU A 285 -15.11 -5.18 2.32
C LEU A 285 -15.14 -3.68 2.66
N LEU A 286 -15.75 -2.85 1.82
CA LEU A 286 -15.79 -1.40 2.06
C LEU A 286 -16.64 -1.04 3.29
N HIS A 287 -17.68 -1.81 3.60
CA HIS A 287 -18.44 -1.65 4.83
C HIS A 287 -17.57 -1.91 6.07
N ASP A 288 -16.82 -3.02 6.11
CA ASP A 288 -15.87 -3.32 7.18
C ASP A 288 -14.80 -2.21 7.33
N GLN A 289 -14.30 -1.68 6.21
CA GLN A 289 -13.35 -0.57 6.23
C GLN A 289 -13.95 0.72 6.78
N CYS A 290 -15.22 1.03 6.47
CA CYS A 290 -15.91 2.17 7.08
C CYS A 290 -16.06 2.01 8.59
N LEU A 291 -16.28 0.79 9.10
CA LEU A 291 -16.36 0.53 10.54
C LEU A 291 -14.99 0.68 11.23
N LYS A 292 -13.91 0.25 10.56
CA LYS A 292 -12.53 0.39 11.07
C LYS A 292 -12.00 1.81 10.97
N HIS A 293 -12.48 2.59 10.01
CA HIS A 293 -12.06 3.95 9.73
C HIS A 293 -13.28 4.89 9.64
N PRO A 294 -13.99 5.11 10.76
CA PRO A 294 -15.25 5.87 10.76
C PRO A 294 -15.06 7.32 10.30
N ASP A 295 -13.86 7.89 10.45
CA ASP A 295 -13.57 9.27 10.04
C ASP A 295 -13.00 9.39 8.62
N SER A 296 -12.84 8.27 7.90
CA SER A 296 -12.24 8.28 6.57
C SER A 296 -13.26 8.62 5.49
N VAL A 297 -13.17 9.84 4.98
CA VAL A 297 -13.93 10.29 3.80
C VAL A 297 -13.70 9.36 2.61
N ALA A 298 -12.47 8.88 2.40
CA ALA A 298 -12.16 7.97 1.29
C ALA A 298 -12.96 6.66 1.38
N ALA A 299 -12.98 6.02 2.55
CA ALA A 299 -13.71 4.77 2.76
C ALA A 299 -15.21 4.97 2.51
N GLN A 300 -15.79 6.03 3.06
CA GLN A 300 -17.21 6.31 2.96
C GLN A 300 -17.64 6.66 1.53
N VAL A 301 -16.87 7.52 0.83
CA VAL A 301 -17.19 7.95 -0.53
C VAL A 301 -17.00 6.80 -1.54
N CYS A 302 -15.97 5.97 -1.39
CA CYS A 302 -15.80 4.76 -2.22
C CYS A 302 -16.98 3.79 -2.04
N ARG A 303 -17.41 3.57 -0.79
CA ARG A 303 -18.58 2.71 -0.51
C ARG A 303 -19.86 3.30 -1.10
N LEU A 304 -20.06 4.62 -0.99
CA LEU A 304 -21.23 5.30 -1.56
C LEU A 304 -21.27 5.14 -3.09
N ALA A 305 -20.13 5.24 -3.76
CA ALA A 305 -20.03 4.97 -5.20
C ALA A 305 -20.36 3.52 -5.55
N LEU A 306 -19.89 2.55 -4.76
CA LEU A 306 -20.26 1.15 -4.95
C LEU A 306 -21.77 0.91 -4.76
N GLN A 307 -22.39 1.53 -3.76
CA GLN A 307 -23.83 1.44 -3.55
C GLN A 307 -24.61 2.05 -4.72
N ALA A 308 -24.16 3.18 -5.26
CA ALA A 308 -24.73 3.78 -6.46
C ALA A 308 -24.52 2.91 -7.72
N LEU A 309 -23.41 2.15 -7.78
CA LEU A 309 -23.15 1.16 -8.83
C LEU A 309 -24.11 -0.03 -8.74
N ILE A 310 -24.33 -0.59 -7.55
CA ILE A 310 -25.19 -1.76 -7.31
C ILE A 310 -26.67 -1.43 -7.50
N GLY A 311 -27.12 -0.32 -6.92
CA GLY A 311 -28.53 0.05 -6.87
C GLY A 311 -28.68 1.54 -6.57
N PRO A 312 -28.77 2.40 -7.60
CA PRO A 312 -28.90 3.84 -7.40
C PRO A 312 -30.23 4.15 -6.71
N LYS A 313 -30.17 4.96 -5.64
CA LYS A 313 -31.33 5.35 -4.85
C LYS A 313 -31.26 6.85 -4.49
N PRO A 314 -32.41 7.55 -4.40
CA PRO A 314 -32.43 8.98 -4.05
C PRO A 314 -31.76 9.30 -2.70
N GLU A 315 -31.80 8.39 -1.73
CA GLU A 315 -31.19 8.59 -0.41
C GLU A 315 -29.66 8.71 -0.48
N LEU A 316 -29.03 8.15 -1.52
CA LEU A 316 -27.58 8.29 -1.73
C LEU A 316 -27.19 9.73 -2.08
N LEU A 317 -28.11 10.53 -2.65
CA LEU A 317 -27.88 11.95 -2.90
C LEU A 317 -27.78 12.72 -1.58
N GLN A 318 -28.66 12.42 -0.62
CA GLN A 318 -28.61 13.03 0.71
C GLN A 318 -27.31 12.66 1.45
N ALA A 319 -26.87 11.41 1.34
CA ALA A 319 -25.58 10.99 1.87
C ALA A 319 -24.41 11.71 1.17
N ALA A 320 -24.49 11.91 -0.16
CA ALA A 320 -23.48 12.66 -0.91
C ALA A 320 -23.43 14.14 -0.51
N ASP A 321 -24.57 14.77 -0.18
CA ASP A 321 -24.67 16.16 0.29
C ASP A 321 -24.01 16.38 1.66
N ALA A 322 -23.86 15.33 2.48
CA ALA A 322 -23.26 15.43 3.80
C ALA A 322 -21.73 15.62 3.79
N PHE A 323 -21.08 15.39 2.64
CA PHE A 323 -19.63 15.50 2.53
C PHE A 323 -19.19 16.92 2.21
N LEU A 324 -18.33 17.47 3.07
CA LEU A 324 -17.56 18.68 2.79
C LEU A 324 -16.14 18.27 2.40
N LEU A 325 -15.79 18.50 1.13
CA LEU A 325 -14.48 18.15 0.60
C LEU A 325 -13.50 19.31 0.74
N ASP A 326 -12.30 19.01 1.21
CA ASP A 326 -11.21 19.96 1.38
C ASP A 326 -9.84 19.31 1.07
N ALA A 327 -8.74 20.02 1.35
CA ALA A 327 -7.39 19.51 1.09
C ALA A 327 -6.99 18.30 1.98
N SER A 328 -7.72 18.03 3.06
CA SER A 328 -7.56 16.83 3.87
C SER A 328 -8.35 15.64 3.33
N SER A 329 -9.21 15.86 2.34
CA SER A 329 -9.98 14.81 1.68
C SER A 329 -9.15 14.04 0.65
N TRP A 330 -9.66 12.87 0.28
CA TRP A 330 -9.09 12.06 -0.79
C TRP A 330 -9.20 12.80 -2.15
N PRO A 331 -8.14 12.83 -2.98
CA PRO A 331 -8.13 13.63 -4.21
C PRO A 331 -9.29 13.34 -5.18
N PHE A 332 -9.73 12.08 -5.26
CA PHE A 332 -10.83 11.69 -6.14
C PHE A 332 -12.23 11.91 -5.54
N GLY A 333 -12.35 12.37 -4.30
CA GLY A 333 -13.63 12.49 -3.60
C GLY A 333 -14.69 13.26 -4.39
N ALA A 334 -14.33 14.41 -4.98
CA ALA A 334 -15.28 15.23 -5.75
C ALA A 334 -15.78 14.51 -7.00
N ALA A 335 -14.87 13.85 -7.72
CA ALA A 335 -15.20 13.09 -8.91
C ALA A 335 -16.05 11.84 -8.58
N THR A 336 -15.75 11.18 -7.47
CA THR A 336 -16.52 10.03 -6.98
C THR A 336 -17.93 10.44 -6.52
N LEU A 337 -18.09 11.58 -5.83
CA LEU A 337 -19.41 12.11 -5.49
C LEU A 337 -20.20 12.56 -6.73
N ALA A 338 -19.53 13.13 -7.73
CA ALA A 338 -20.15 13.43 -9.02
C ALA A 338 -20.65 12.15 -9.72
N TYR A 339 -19.88 11.06 -9.64
CA TYR A 339 -20.31 9.74 -10.11
C TYR A 339 -21.54 9.23 -9.37
N VAL A 340 -21.58 9.31 -8.03
CA VAL A 340 -22.76 8.94 -7.23
C VAL A 340 -24.00 9.71 -7.68
N ARG A 341 -23.88 11.03 -7.86
CA ARG A 341 -24.97 11.88 -8.33
C ARG A 341 -25.44 11.50 -9.73
N ALA A 342 -24.52 11.32 -10.66
CA ALA A 342 -24.81 10.91 -12.02
C ALA A 342 -25.58 9.58 -12.05
N ARG A 343 -25.12 8.58 -11.28
CA ARG A 343 -25.79 7.27 -11.16
C ARG A 343 -27.19 7.37 -10.56
N CYS A 344 -27.43 8.32 -9.68
CA CYS A 344 -28.73 8.58 -9.07
C CYS A 344 -29.61 9.55 -9.87
N GLY A 345 -29.21 9.94 -11.08
CA GLY A 345 -29.97 10.81 -11.99
C GLY A 345 -29.80 12.32 -11.78
N ASP A 346 -29.01 12.75 -10.78
CA ASP A 346 -28.69 14.17 -10.55
C ASP A 346 -27.52 14.63 -11.43
N HIS A 347 -27.73 14.65 -12.75
CA HIS A 347 -26.70 15.05 -13.71
C HIS A 347 -26.29 16.52 -13.53
N ALA A 348 -27.24 17.39 -13.17
CA ALA A 348 -26.97 18.80 -12.91
C ALA A 348 -26.07 19.01 -11.67
N GLY A 349 -26.31 18.27 -10.59
CA GLY A 349 -25.44 18.27 -9.42
C GLY A 349 -24.07 17.68 -9.71
N ALA A 350 -24.01 16.58 -10.48
CA ALA A 350 -22.74 16.00 -10.92
C ALA A 350 -21.90 17.02 -11.72
N GLN A 351 -22.49 17.68 -12.72
CA GLN A 351 -21.81 18.72 -13.52
C GLN A 351 -21.33 19.89 -12.66
N ARG A 352 -22.14 20.34 -11.67
CA ARG A 352 -21.71 21.41 -10.74
C ARG A 352 -20.46 21.01 -9.94
N LEU A 353 -20.39 19.77 -9.44
CA LEU A 353 -19.20 19.28 -8.72
C LEU A 353 -17.98 19.22 -9.63
N LEU A 354 -18.12 18.70 -10.85
CA LEU A 354 -17.01 18.64 -11.81
C LEU A 354 -16.53 20.04 -12.22
N ALA A 355 -17.45 20.99 -12.40
CA ALA A 355 -17.14 22.38 -12.74
C ALA A 355 -16.40 23.12 -11.62
N GLN A 356 -16.71 22.83 -10.35
CA GLN A 356 -15.94 23.35 -9.21
C GLN A 356 -14.49 22.85 -9.20
N GLN A 357 -14.22 21.71 -9.84
CA GLN A 357 -12.89 21.16 -10.03
C GLN A 357 -12.25 21.59 -11.37
N ALA A 358 -12.80 22.57 -12.10
CA ALA A 358 -12.26 22.95 -13.42
C ALA A 358 -10.79 23.38 -13.38
N GLN A 359 -10.35 23.98 -12.27
CA GLN A 359 -8.98 24.51 -12.09
C GLN A 359 -7.97 23.46 -11.62
N VAL A 360 -8.38 22.22 -11.31
CA VAL A 360 -7.43 21.18 -10.92
C VAL A 360 -6.63 20.70 -12.14
N GLY A 361 -5.47 20.08 -11.90
CA GLY A 361 -4.60 19.57 -12.98
C GLY A 361 -5.30 18.54 -13.88
N ALA A 362 -4.85 18.43 -15.14
CA ALA A 362 -5.43 17.51 -16.12
C ALA A 362 -5.37 16.04 -15.67
N THR A 363 -4.33 15.66 -14.93
CA THR A 363 -4.16 14.31 -14.37
C THR A 363 -5.24 14.00 -13.32
N LEU A 364 -5.55 14.93 -12.42
CA LEU A 364 -6.64 14.76 -11.44
C LEU A 364 -8.02 14.74 -12.12
N ARG A 365 -8.23 15.58 -13.14
CA ARG A 365 -9.48 15.59 -13.92
C ARG A 365 -9.75 14.26 -14.63
N ALA A 366 -8.75 13.41 -14.85
CA ALA A 366 -8.97 12.05 -15.38
C ALA A 366 -10.03 11.28 -14.58
N ALA A 367 -10.08 11.49 -13.26
CA ALA A 367 -11.06 10.85 -12.38
C ALA A 367 -12.52 11.29 -12.64
N HIS A 368 -12.76 12.35 -13.42
CA HIS A 368 -14.10 12.77 -13.81
C HIS A 368 -14.75 11.81 -14.83
N MET A 369 -13.92 11.01 -15.52
CA MET A 369 -14.33 10.14 -16.62
C MET A 369 -15.51 9.23 -16.28
N PRO A 370 -15.56 8.51 -15.15
CA PRO A 370 -16.70 7.63 -14.85
C PRO A 370 -18.02 8.40 -14.73
N ALA A 371 -18.01 9.59 -14.09
CA ALA A 371 -19.20 10.41 -13.96
C ALA A 371 -19.69 10.94 -15.32
N LEU A 372 -18.76 11.42 -16.16
CA LEU A 372 -19.07 11.89 -17.52
C LEU A 372 -19.68 10.79 -18.38
N LEU A 373 -19.14 9.57 -18.31
CA LEU A 373 -19.64 8.42 -19.07
C LEU A 373 -21.04 8.00 -18.62
N VAL A 374 -21.31 8.00 -17.31
CA VAL A 374 -22.66 7.75 -16.78
C VAL A 374 -23.67 8.78 -17.26
N MET A 375 -23.27 10.06 -17.37
CA MET A 375 -24.13 11.13 -17.88
C MET A 375 -24.30 11.11 -19.41
N GLY A 376 -23.62 10.21 -20.12
CA GLY A 376 -23.62 10.14 -21.60
C GLY A 376 -22.73 11.18 -22.28
N CYS A 377 -21.89 11.90 -21.53
CA CYS A 377 -20.94 12.91 -22.04
C CYS A 377 -19.67 12.24 -22.60
N ILE A 378 -19.82 11.36 -23.58
CA ILE A 378 -18.72 10.50 -24.09
C ILE A 378 -17.58 11.33 -24.70
N ASP A 379 -17.88 12.35 -25.49
CA ASP A 379 -16.87 13.22 -26.09
C ASP A 379 -16.03 13.95 -25.03
N GLU A 380 -16.68 14.43 -23.97
CA GLU A 380 -16.02 15.11 -22.85
C GLU A 380 -15.13 14.14 -22.06
N ALA A 381 -15.62 12.92 -21.80
CA ALA A 381 -14.84 11.86 -21.17
C ALA A 381 -13.59 11.49 -22.01
N ALA A 382 -13.75 11.38 -23.33
CA ALA A 382 -12.64 11.11 -24.24
C ALA A 382 -11.62 12.26 -24.27
N ASN A 383 -12.08 13.52 -24.20
CA ASN A 383 -11.21 14.69 -24.11
C ASN A 383 -10.41 14.71 -22.80
N VAL A 384 -11.08 14.41 -21.68
CA VAL A 384 -10.43 14.30 -20.38
C VAL A 384 -9.36 13.20 -20.39
N ALA A 385 -9.65 12.03 -20.98
CA ALA A 385 -8.68 10.96 -21.13
C ALA A 385 -7.49 11.38 -22.01
N ALA A 386 -7.73 12.01 -23.16
CA ALA A 386 -6.67 12.50 -24.05
C ALA A 386 -5.79 13.57 -23.40
N CYS A 387 -6.37 14.50 -22.64
CA CYS A 387 -5.59 15.46 -21.86
C CYS A 387 -4.76 14.74 -20.79
N ALA A 388 -5.32 13.76 -20.07
CA ALA A 388 -4.59 12.99 -19.08
C ALA A 388 -3.40 12.22 -19.68
N VAL A 389 -3.49 11.81 -20.95
CA VAL A 389 -2.36 11.23 -21.70
C VAL A 389 -1.20 12.21 -21.84
N GLN A 390 -1.49 13.45 -22.26
CA GLN A 390 -0.48 14.49 -22.49
C GLN A 390 0.36 14.80 -21.24
N PHE A 391 -0.23 14.66 -20.05
CA PHE A 391 0.41 14.96 -18.78
C PHE A 391 0.87 13.70 -18.01
N GLY A 392 0.82 12.50 -18.62
CA GLY A 392 1.30 11.27 -17.99
C GLY A 392 0.54 10.90 -16.71
N CYS A 393 -0.79 10.84 -16.76
CA CYS A 393 -1.60 10.52 -15.59
C CYS A 393 -1.43 9.06 -15.11
N GLY A 394 -0.72 8.85 -14.00
CA GLY A 394 -0.49 7.51 -13.45
C GLY A 394 -1.77 6.70 -13.19
N ALA A 395 -2.88 7.34 -12.81
CA ALA A 395 -4.16 6.68 -12.53
C ALA A 395 -4.94 6.24 -13.79
N LEU A 396 -4.62 6.81 -14.95
CA LEU A 396 -5.41 6.63 -16.18
C LEU A 396 -5.60 5.17 -16.61
N PRO A 397 -4.58 4.28 -16.58
CA PRO A 397 -4.74 2.89 -16.99
C PRO A 397 -5.86 2.18 -16.21
N ILE A 398 -5.89 2.36 -14.88
CA ILE A 398 -6.94 1.75 -14.03
C ILE A 398 -8.31 2.35 -14.32
N LEU A 399 -8.41 3.66 -14.54
CA LEU A 399 -9.68 4.31 -14.91
C LEU A 399 -10.24 3.75 -16.23
N LEU A 400 -9.37 3.43 -17.19
CA LEU A 400 -9.76 2.83 -18.48
C LEU A 400 -10.21 1.36 -18.35
N GLN A 401 -9.94 0.70 -17.21
CA GLN A 401 -10.43 -0.65 -16.91
C GLN A 401 -11.77 -0.67 -16.17
N LEU A 402 -12.29 0.48 -15.74
CA LEU A 402 -13.59 0.55 -15.08
C LEU A 402 -14.72 0.14 -16.04
N PRO A 403 -15.81 -0.48 -15.54
CA PRO A 403 -16.92 -0.92 -16.38
C PRO A 403 -17.50 0.19 -17.27
N GLU A 404 -17.60 1.42 -16.75
CA GLU A 404 -18.11 2.58 -17.47
C GLU A 404 -17.26 2.93 -18.69
N ALA A 405 -15.94 2.70 -18.63
CA ALA A 405 -15.02 3.00 -19.72
C ALA A 405 -15.25 2.13 -20.96
N ALA A 406 -16.09 1.09 -20.88
CA ALA A 406 -16.53 0.33 -22.05
C ALA A 406 -17.17 1.23 -23.12
N ALA A 407 -17.88 2.29 -22.72
CA ALA A 407 -18.51 3.25 -23.65
C ALA A 407 -17.48 4.07 -24.47
N LEU A 408 -16.21 4.12 -24.05
CA LEU A 408 -15.15 4.78 -24.81
C LEU A 408 -14.58 3.91 -25.92
N ARG A 409 -14.76 2.58 -25.90
CA ARG A 409 -14.04 1.66 -26.82
C ARG A 409 -14.28 1.96 -28.30
N ASP A 410 -15.49 2.40 -28.63
CA ASP A 410 -15.89 2.71 -30.00
C ASP A 410 -15.62 4.18 -30.38
N HIS A 411 -15.14 5.00 -29.44
CA HIS A 411 -14.86 6.41 -29.68
C HIS A 411 -13.51 6.61 -30.40
N PRO A 412 -13.43 7.41 -31.47
CA PRO A 412 -12.20 7.56 -32.27
C PRO A 412 -10.94 7.93 -31.47
N ARG A 413 -11.08 8.84 -30.49
CA ARG A 413 -9.96 9.26 -29.61
C ARG A 413 -9.49 8.17 -28.65
N PHE A 414 -10.32 7.16 -28.34
CA PHE A 414 -9.94 6.13 -27.38
C PHE A 414 -8.84 5.22 -27.91
N ALA A 415 -8.86 4.90 -29.21
CA ALA A 415 -7.79 4.13 -29.84
C ALA A 415 -6.43 4.82 -29.69
N GLU A 416 -6.39 6.15 -29.87
CA GLU A 416 -5.18 6.96 -29.69
C GLU A 416 -4.72 7.00 -28.23
N VAL A 417 -5.66 7.14 -27.29
CA VAL A 417 -5.37 7.08 -25.84
C VAL A 417 -4.80 5.72 -25.47
N ALA A 418 -5.46 4.63 -25.85
CA ALA A 418 -5.03 3.27 -25.53
C ALA A 418 -3.66 2.96 -26.17
N ALA A 419 -3.42 3.38 -27.41
CA ALA A 419 -2.15 3.17 -28.10
C ALA A 419 -0.98 3.93 -27.44
N GLN A 420 -1.25 5.06 -26.77
CA GLN A 420 -0.23 5.79 -26.03
C GLN A 420 0.02 5.21 -24.65
N VAL A 421 -1.05 4.82 -23.93
CA VAL A 421 -0.93 4.23 -22.60
C VAL A 421 -0.32 2.84 -22.64
N TYR A 422 -0.76 1.97 -23.56
CA TYR A 422 -0.31 0.58 -23.61
C TYR A 422 0.75 0.31 -24.69
N ARG A 423 1.52 1.34 -25.05
CA ARG A 423 2.60 1.20 -26.03
C ARG A 423 3.64 0.21 -25.48
N ARG A 424 3.92 -0.84 -26.24
CA ARG A 424 5.03 -1.75 -25.90
C ARG A 424 6.36 -1.04 -26.13
N SER A 425 7.28 -1.20 -25.18
CA SER A 425 8.65 -0.75 -25.34
C SER A 425 9.31 -1.60 -26.43
N VAL A 426 9.54 -1.04 -27.62
CA VAL A 426 10.46 -1.66 -28.58
C VAL A 426 11.84 -1.53 -27.96
N SER A 427 12.35 -2.61 -27.38
CA SER A 427 13.74 -2.69 -26.98
C SER A 427 14.60 -2.37 -28.20
N MET A 428 15.21 -1.18 -28.23
CA MET A 428 16.37 -0.94 -29.09
C MET A 428 17.53 -1.73 -28.51
N ASP A 429 17.50 -3.05 -28.68
CA ASP A 429 18.68 -3.87 -28.54
C ASP A 429 19.56 -3.55 -29.75
N ASN A 430 20.48 -2.61 -29.53
CA ASN A 430 21.46 -2.18 -30.49
C ASN A 430 22.18 -3.40 -31.04
N GLY A 431 22.11 -3.55 -32.36
CA GLY A 431 22.69 -4.64 -33.15
C GLY A 431 23.96 -5.23 -32.56
N ARG A 432 23.82 -6.41 -31.98
CA ARG A 432 24.84 -7.45 -32.13
C ARG A 432 24.55 -8.14 -33.46
N THR A 433 25.24 -7.67 -34.49
CA THR A 433 25.39 -8.43 -35.74
C THR A 433 26.13 -9.75 -35.45
N PRO A 434 25.79 -10.84 -36.18
CA PRO A 434 26.32 -12.18 -35.97
C PRO A 434 27.81 -12.32 -36.23
#